data_AF-A0A2X0TZC2-F1
#
_entry.id   AF-A0A2X0TZC2-F1
#
_cell.length_a   1.000
_cell.length_b   1.000
_cell.length_c   1.000
_cell.angle_alpha   90.00
_cell.angle_beta   90.00
_cell.angle_gamma   90.00
#
_symmetry.space_group_name_H-M   'P 1'
#
loop_
_entity.id
_entity.type
_entity.pdbx_description
1 polymer ?
#
loop_
_entity_poly.entity_id
_entity_poly.type
_entity_poly.pdbx_seq_one_letter_code
_entity_poly.pdbx_strand_id
1 'polypeptide(L)'
;MADVGFDSDKHAQTRDDMKRGGESLGDSSKALEQLIDAQDPAYWSDEGGFQAMRTAIVACMKTEHRLITGQQTRFSKFDRDVEHAAEAFEAAETANADELAAILAALERGEAVGAATSGSSTAGSGGSGNTGAGTAPTQNKPSEI
;
A
#
# COMPACT_ATOMS: atom_id res chain seq x y z
N MET A 1 20.16 19.92 6.19
CA MET A 1 20.07 18.58 5.58
C MET A 1 18.70 18.04 5.94
N ALA A 2 17.98 17.44 5.00
CA ALA A 2 16.74 16.76 5.33
C ALA A 2 17.08 15.51 6.15
N ASP A 3 16.30 15.25 7.20
CA ASP A 3 16.29 13.94 7.82
C ASP A 3 15.71 12.96 6.78
N VAL A 4 16.54 12.02 6.34
CA VAL A 4 16.20 11.02 5.32
C VAL A 4 16.09 9.62 5.92
N GLY A 5 16.09 9.53 7.26
CA GLY A 5 15.80 8.28 7.97
C GLY A 5 14.36 7.81 7.73
N PHE A 6 14.08 6.57 8.09
CA PHE A 6 12.73 6.03 7.99
C PHE A 6 11.77 6.80 8.89
N ASP A 7 10.76 7.45 8.31
CA ASP A 7 9.76 8.22 9.04
C ASP A 7 8.57 7.30 9.40
N SER A 8 8.68 6.63 10.54
CA SER A 8 7.66 5.71 11.05
C SER A 8 6.32 6.40 11.29
N ASP A 9 6.32 7.68 11.67
CA ASP A 9 5.09 8.46 11.90
C ASP A 9 4.33 8.67 10.58
N LYS A 10 5.03 8.92 9.48
CA LYS A 10 4.40 9.02 8.14
C LYS A 10 3.84 7.70 7.65
N HIS A 11 4.52 6.59 7.93
CA HIS A 11 3.98 5.27 7.63
C HIS A 11 2.74 4.93 8.47
N ALA A 12 2.75 5.27 9.77
CA ALA A 12 1.60 5.11 10.64
C ALA A 12 0.41 5.95 10.16
N GLN A 13 0.65 7.21 9.77
CA GLN A 13 -0.38 8.07 9.17
C GLN A 13 -0.96 7.44 7.89
N THR A 14 -0.11 6.92 7.00
CA THR A 14 -0.56 6.27 5.76
C THR A 14 -1.41 5.04 6.07
N ARG A 15 -1.04 4.23 7.07
CA ARG A 15 -1.82 3.06 7.51
C ARG A 15 -3.19 3.47 8.05
N ASP A 16 -3.27 4.53 8.85
CA ASP A 16 -4.55 5.02 9.36
C ASP A 16 -5.47 5.55 8.26
N ASP A 17 -4.90 6.28 7.29
CA ASP A 17 -5.62 6.74 6.10
C ASP A 17 -6.13 5.55 5.27
N MET A 18 -5.34 4.48 5.16
CA MET A 18 -5.74 3.24 4.50
C MET A 18 -6.86 2.50 5.22
N LYS A 19 -6.82 2.44 6.54
CA LYS A 19 -7.92 1.86 7.32
C LYS A 19 -9.22 2.64 7.08
N ARG A 20 -9.17 3.98 7.22
CA ARG A 20 -10.35 4.84 7.05
C ARG A 20 -10.89 4.84 5.63
N GLY A 21 -10.01 4.84 4.63
CA GLY A 21 -10.40 4.74 3.22
C GLY A 21 -11.05 3.40 2.88
N GLY A 22 -10.53 2.30 3.45
CA GLY A 22 -11.12 0.97 3.32
C GLY A 22 -12.52 0.88 3.91
N GLU A 23 -12.72 1.43 5.11
CA GLU A 23 -14.03 1.54 5.76
C GLU A 23 -15.02 2.34 4.89
N SER A 24 -14.60 3.51 4.39
CA SER A 24 -15.45 4.35 3.52
C SER A 24 -15.85 3.65 2.21
N LEU A 25 -14.95 2.88 1.61
CA LEU A 25 -15.25 2.08 0.42
C LEU A 25 -16.24 0.94 0.73
N GLY A 26 -16.10 0.31 1.90
CA GLY A 26 -17.02 -0.70 2.40
C GLY A 26 -18.44 -0.15 2.59
N ASP A 27 -18.54 0.98 3.26
CA ASP A 27 -19.82 1.67 3.49
C ASP A 27 -20.50 2.08 2.18
N SER A 28 -19.71 2.59 1.22
CA SER A 28 -20.23 2.98 -0.11
C SER A 28 -20.76 1.77 -0.89
N SER A 29 -20.06 0.64 -0.85
CA SER A 29 -20.50 -0.62 -1.45
C SER A 29 -21.83 -1.09 -0.87
N LYS A 30 -21.95 -1.06 0.46
CA LYS A 30 -23.17 -1.46 1.18
C LYS A 30 -24.34 -0.52 0.88
N ALA A 31 -24.09 0.79 0.76
CA ALA A 31 -25.12 1.75 0.38
C ALA A 31 -25.64 1.49 -1.05
N LEU A 32 -24.75 1.14 -1.99
CA LEU A 32 -25.17 0.75 -3.34
C LEU A 32 -26.01 -0.52 -3.37
N GLU A 33 -25.66 -1.53 -2.56
CA GLU A 33 -26.48 -2.74 -2.43
C GLU A 33 -27.89 -2.39 -1.94
N GLN A 34 -28.00 -1.56 -0.91
CA GLN A 34 -29.30 -1.09 -0.41
C GLN A 34 -30.09 -0.30 -1.45
N LEU A 35 -29.43 0.54 -2.26
CA LEU A 35 -30.07 1.29 -3.34
C LEU A 35 -30.56 0.37 -4.46
N ILE A 36 -29.82 -0.68 -4.78
CA ILE A 36 -30.22 -1.71 -5.74
C ILE A 36 -31.45 -2.47 -5.22
N ASP A 37 -31.42 -2.89 -3.95
CA ASP A 37 -32.53 -3.61 -3.33
C ASP A 37 -33.80 -2.74 -3.25
N ALA A 38 -33.65 -1.44 -3.02
CA ALA A 38 -34.75 -0.48 -3.04
C ALA A 38 -35.41 -0.35 -4.42
N GLN A 39 -34.77 -0.82 -5.50
CA GLN A 39 -35.41 -0.94 -6.82
C GLN A 39 -36.26 -2.21 -6.92
N ASP A 40 -36.96 -2.63 -5.87
CA ASP A 40 -37.88 -3.76 -5.90
C ASP A 40 -38.96 -3.52 -6.96
N PRO A 41 -39.22 -4.47 -7.90
CA PRO A 41 -40.26 -4.31 -8.92
C PRO A 41 -41.64 -3.94 -8.37
N ALA A 42 -41.98 -4.36 -7.15
CA ALA A 42 -43.29 -4.11 -6.53
C ALA A 42 -43.57 -2.62 -6.26
N TYR A 43 -42.54 -1.78 -6.21
CA TYR A 43 -42.67 -0.33 -6.05
C TYR A 43 -42.75 0.42 -7.39
N TRP A 44 -42.65 -0.28 -8.51
CA TRP A 44 -42.64 0.30 -9.85
C TRP A 44 -43.93 -0.03 -10.59
N SER A 45 -44.33 0.87 -11.49
CA SER A 45 -45.41 0.58 -12.44
C SER A 45 -45.03 -0.57 -13.38
N ASP A 46 -45.99 -1.41 -13.74
CA ASP A 46 -45.82 -2.50 -14.71
C ASP A 46 -45.66 -1.98 -16.16
N GLU A 47 -45.93 -0.71 -16.39
CA GLU A 47 -45.79 -0.07 -17.70
C GLU A 47 -44.34 -0.17 -18.21
N GLY A 48 -44.18 -0.58 -19.48
CA GLY A 48 -42.87 -0.97 -20.02
C GLY A 48 -41.77 0.11 -19.90
N GLY A 49 -42.15 1.38 -20.01
CA GLY A 49 -41.22 2.50 -19.82
C GLY A 49 -40.63 2.60 -18.41
N PHE A 50 -41.44 2.34 -17.38
CA PHE A 50 -40.99 2.35 -15.99
C PHE A 50 -40.08 1.16 -15.69
N GLN A 51 -40.41 -0.01 -16.23
CA GLN A 51 -39.57 -1.21 -16.09
C GLN A 51 -38.21 -1.05 -16.81
N ALA A 52 -38.20 -0.39 -17.98
CA ALA A 52 -36.96 -0.06 -18.69
C ALA A 52 -36.10 0.92 -17.87
N MET A 53 -36.72 1.97 -17.30
CA MET A 53 -36.01 2.94 -16.45
C MET A 53 -35.43 2.27 -15.20
N ARG A 54 -36.22 1.47 -14.48
CA ARG A 54 -35.77 0.67 -13.33
C ARG A 54 -34.56 -0.19 -13.69
N THR A 55 -34.64 -0.92 -14.80
CA THR A 55 -33.56 -1.79 -15.27
C THR A 55 -32.28 -1.01 -15.53
N ALA A 56 -32.38 0.17 -16.16
CA ALA A 56 -31.25 1.04 -16.42
C ALA A 56 -30.60 1.56 -15.11
N ILE A 57 -31.41 1.97 -14.13
CA ILE A 57 -30.92 2.41 -12.81
C ILE A 57 -30.18 1.28 -12.09
N VAL A 58 -30.77 0.09 -12.01
CA VAL A 58 -30.14 -1.09 -11.39
C VAL A 58 -28.83 -1.45 -12.10
N ALA A 59 -28.80 -1.41 -13.43
CA ALA A 59 -27.60 -1.70 -14.20
C ALA A 59 -26.46 -0.69 -13.93
N CYS A 60 -26.80 0.60 -13.82
CA CYS A 60 -25.86 1.65 -13.46
C CYS A 60 -25.26 1.40 -12.07
N MET A 61 -26.10 1.18 -11.05
CA MET A 61 -25.64 0.93 -9.67
C MET A 61 -24.80 -0.34 -9.55
N LYS A 62 -25.15 -1.42 -10.27
CA LYS A 62 -24.34 -2.65 -10.33
C LYS A 62 -22.98 -2.44 -10.99
N THR A 63 -22.90 -1.53 -11.96
CA THR A 63 -21.62 -1.18 -12.60
C THR A 63 -20.73 -0.45 -11.60
N GLU A 64 -21.28 0.49 -10.85
CA GLU A 64 -20.55 1.21 -9.81
C GLU A 64 -20.09 0.29 -8.68
N HIS A 65 -20.96 -0.61 -8.20
CA HIS A 65 -20.62 -1.59 -7.17
C HIS A 65 -19.42 -2.46 -7.57
N ARG A 66 -19.34 -2.88 -8.83
CA ARG A 66 -18.19 -3.61 -9.38
C ARG A 66 -16.91 -2.76 -9.40
N LEU A 67 -17.01 -1.48 -9.74
CA LEU A 67 -15.86 -0.57 -9.74
C LEU A 67 -15.32 -0.39 -8.32
N ILE A 68 -16.19 -0.16 -7.34
CA ILE A 68 -15.83 -0.03 -5.92
C ILE A 68 -15.21 -1.33 -5.39
N THR A 69 -15.78 -2.49 -5.72
CA THR A 69 -15.19 -3.80 -5.35
C THR A 69 -13.77 -3.95 -5.93
N GLY A 70 -13.57 -3.51 -7.17
CA GLY A 70 -12.24 -3.48 -7.79
C GLY A 70 -11.28 -2.49 -7.11
N GLN A 71 -11.77 -1.34 -6.65
CA GLN A 71 -10.99 -0.38 -5.87
C GLN A 71 -10.61 -0.94 -4.51
N GLN A 72 -11.53 -1.59 -3.79
CA GLN A 72 -11.24 -2.26 -2.51
C GLN A 72 -10.10 -3.27 -2.65
N THR A 73 -10.10 -4.08 -3.71
CA THR A 73 -9.01 -5.04 -3.98
C THR A 73 -7.65 -4.34 -4.12
N ARG A 74 -7.60 -3.21 -4.85
CA ARG A 74 -6.38 -2.41 -4.99
C ARG A 74 -5.98 -1.74 -3.68
N PHE A 75 -6.94 -1.26 -2.91
CA PHE A 75 -6.73 -0.65 -1.60
C PHE A 75 -6.08 -1.64 -0.62
N SER A 76 -6.62 -2.85 -0.49
CA SER A 76 -6.04 -3.91 0.35
C SER A 76 -4.68 -4.41 -0.13
N LYS A 77 -4.37 -4.28 -1.42
CA LYS A 77 -3.01 -4.55 -1.91
C LYS A 77 -2.06 -3.44 -1.49
N PHE A 78 -2.42 -2.19 -1.72
CA PHE A 78 -1.58 -1.05 -1.37
C PHE A 78 -1.33 -0.98 0.15
N ASP A 79 -2.33 -1.26 0.97
CA ASP A 79 -2.18 -1.35 2.44
C ASP A 79 -1.09 -2.34 2.85
N ARG A 80 -1.13 -3.57 2.30
CA ARG A 80 -0.06 -4.57 2.51
C ARG A 80 1.29 -4.14 1.96
N ASP A 81 1.32 -3.48 0.81
CA ASP A 81 2.56 -2.99 0.22
C ASP A 81 3.20 -1.92 1.12
N VAL A 82 2.40 -1.04 1.75
CA VAL A 82 2.87 -0.03 2.72
C VAL A 82 3.43 -0.70 3.98
N GLU A 83 2.78 -1.75 4.48
CA GLU A 83 3.25 -2.52 5.64
C GLU A 83 4.58 -3.23 5.34
N HIS A 84 4.68 -3.96 4.22
CA HIS A 84 5.93 -4.59 3.81
C HIS A 84 7.06 -3.56 3.57
N ALA A 85 6.75 -2.39 3.02
CA ALA A 85 7.73 -1.35 2.84
C ALA A 85 8.28 -0.86 4.19
N ALA A 86 7.41 -0.66 5.19
CA ALA A 86 7.82 -0.29 6.54
C ALA A 86 8.76 -1.33 7.15
N GLU A 87 8.38 -2.60 7.12
CA GLU A 87 9.20 -3.70 7.64
C GLU A 87 10.58 -3.78 6.96
N ALA A 88 10.62 -3.61 5.64
CA ALA A 88 11.87 -3.66 4.88
C ALA A 88 12.80 -2.49 5.24
N PHE A 89 12.26 -1.29 5.45
CA PHE A 89 13.06 -0.14 5.85
C PHE A 89 13.58 -0.27 7.28
N GLU A 90 12.73 -0.69 8.23
CA GLU A 90 13.16 -0.92 9.63
C GLU A 90 14.25 -2.00 9.72
N ALA A 91 14.12 -3.08 8.95
CA ALA A 91 15.14 -4.13 8.88
C ALA A 91 16.46 -3.61 8.28
N ALA A 92 16.39 -2.81 7.22
CA ALA A 92 17.57 -2.21 6.60
C ALA A 92 18.27 -1.19 7.53
N GLU A 93 17.52 -0.38 8.26
CA GLU A 93 18.06 0.57 9.24
C GLU A 93 18.76 -0.17 10.39
N THR A 94 18.13 -1.22 10.91
CA THR A 94 18.71 -2.08 11.96
C THR A 94 20.02 -2.73 11.47
N ALA A 95 20.02 -3.32 10.27
CA ALA A 95 21.21 -3.94 9.70
C ALA A 95 22.35 -2.93 9.48
N ASN A 96 22.03 -1.73 8.99
CA ASN A 96 23.01 -0.66 8.83
C ASN A 96 23.58 -0.19 10.17
N ALA A 97 22.75 -0.09 11.21
CA ALA A 97 23.20 0.27 12.56
C ALA A 97 24.14 -0.79 13.14
N ASP A 98 23.81 -2.07 12.97
CA ASP A 98 24.66 -3.19 13.40
C ASP A 98 26.00 -3.22 12.65
N GLU A 99 25.99 -2.99 11.33
CA GLU A 99 27.21 -2.90 10.53
C GLU A 99 28.08 -1.72 10.95
N LEU A 100 27.50 -0.53 11.17
CA LEU A 100 28.23 0.64 11.65
C LEU A 100 28.85 0.38 13.04
N ALA A 101 28.11 -0.27 13.94
CA ALA A 101 28.63 -0.66 15.25
C ALA A 101 29.81 -1.65 15.14
N ALA A 102 29.72 -2.63 14.24
CA ALA A 102 30.80 -3.58 13.98
C ALA A 102 32.06 -2.92 13.40
N ILE A 103 31.89 -1.98 12.45
CA ILE A 103 32.98 -1.20 11.88
C ILE A 103 33.67 -0.36 12.96
N LEU A 104 32.91 0.35 13.78
CA LEU A 104 33.46 1.15 14.89
C LEU A 104 34.27 0.29 15.86
N ALA A 105 33.74 -0.88 16.24
CA ALA A 105 34.44 -1.81 17.13
C ALA A 105 35.73 -2.37 16.50
N ALA A 106 35.76 -2.62 15.19
CA ALA A 106 36.97 -3.06 14.48
C ALA A 106 38.04 -1.95 14.42
N LEU A 107 37.61 -0.71 14.17
CA LEU A 107 38.51 0.46 14.21
C LEU A 107 39.11 0.66 15.60
N GLU A 108 38.33 0.51 16.67
CA GLU A 108 38.82 0.58 18.06
C GLU A 108 39.85 -0.51 18.38
N ARG A 109 39.72 -1.71 17.79
CA ARG A 109 40.69 -2.80 17.92
C ARG A 109 41.91 -2.67 17.01
N GLY A 110 41.95 -1.68 16.10
CA GLY A 110 43.01 -1.52 15.11
C GLY A 110 42.99 -2.59 14.01
N GLU A 111 41.84 -3.24 13.79
CA GLU A 111 41.65 -4.28 12.77
C GLU A 111 41.31 -3.67 11.40
N ALA A 112 41.64 -4.38 10.31
CA ALA A 112 41.24 -3.96 8.97
C ALA A 112 39.71 -4.08 8.80
N VAL A 113 39.07 -2.97 8.41
CA VAL A 113 37.59 -2.84 8.28
C VAL A 113 36.96 -3.90 7.37
N GLY A 114 37.69 -4.40 6.37
CA GLY A 114 37.21 -5.44 5.44
C GLY A 114 36.91 -6.81 6.08
N ALA A 115 37.37 -7.07 7.31
CA ALA A 115 37.05 -8.29 8.04
C ALA A 115 35.68 -8.24 8.75
N ALA A 116 35.15 -7.04 9.04
CA ALA A 116 33.92 -6.85 9.80
C ALA A 116 32.65 -7.01 8.95
N THR A 117 32.72 -6.77 7.63
CA THR A 117 31.56 -6.72 6.73
C THR A 117 31.13 -8.08 6.16
N SER A 118 31.79 -9.19 6.53
CA SER A 118 31.52 -10.52 5.94
C SER A 118 30.34 -11.27 6.57
N GLY A 119 29.62 -10.68 7.53
CA GLY A 119 28.57 -11.36 8.31
C GLY A 119 27.11 -11.10 7.89
N SER A 120 26.81 -10.03 7.17
CA SER A 120 25.43 -9.65 6.84
C SER A 120 24.97 -10.28 5.52
N SER A 121 24.55 -11.54 5.59
CA SER A 121 23.90 -12.21 4.46
C SER A 121 22.46 -11.72 4.38
N THR A 122 22.18 -10.80 3.45
CA THR A 122 20.83 -10.36 3.13
C THR A 122 19.94 -11.56 2.81
N ALA A 123 18.93 -11.79 3.64
CA ALA A 123 17.83 -12.71 3.33
C ALA A 123 16.96 -12.08 2.22
N GLY A 124 17.48 -12.12 0.99
CA GLY A 124 16.73 -11.76 -0.21
C GLY A 124 15.66 -12.81 -0.48
N SER A 125 14.40 -12.48 -0.17
CA SER A 125 13.25 -13.20 -0.68
C SER A 125 13.13 -12.98 -2.20
N GLY A 126 13.71 -13.92 -2.95
CA GLY A 126 13.24 -14.39 -4.27
C GLY A 126 12.95 -13.37 -5.36
N GLY A 127 13.97 -13.05 -6.17
CA GLY A 127 13.81 -12.44 -7.49
C GLY A 127 15.09 -12.56 -8.30
N SER A 128 15.21 -13.62 -9.10
CA SER A 128 16.36 -13.87 -9.98
C SER A 128 16.52 -12.75 -11.02
N GLY A 129 17.65 -12.05 -11.01
CA GLY A 129 17.93 -11.00 -12.00
C GLY A 129 19.20 -10.20 -11.72
N ASN A 130 20.34 -10.76 -12.12
CA ASN A 130 21.54 -10.10 -12.65
C ASN A 130 22.16 -8.88 -11.93
N THR A 131 23.44 -9.04 -11.59
CA THR A 131 24.41 -8.04 -11.11
C THR A 131 24.32 -6.66 -11.79
N GLY A 132 24.21 -5.59 -10.99
CA GLY A 132 24.42 -4.22 -11.46
C GLY A 132 24.08 -3.18 -10.41
N ALA A 133 25.11 -2.44 -9.96
CA ALA A 133 25.11 -1.12 -9.33
C ALA A 133 23.82 -0.62 -8.64
N GLY A 134 23.92 -0.36 -7.33
CA GLY A 134 22.88 0.31 -6.55
C GLY A 134 22.37 1.59 -7.22
N THR A 135 21.09 1.59 -7.58
CA THR A 135 20.33 2.81 -7.80
C THR A 135 19.65 3.17 -6.49
N ALA A 136 20.10 4.27 -5.89
CA ALA A 136 19.34 4.99 -4.88
C ALA A 136 17.91 5.26 -5.41
N PRO A 137 16.86 5.17 -4.59
CA PRO A 137 15.52 5.53 -5.01
C PRO A 137 15.52 6.99 -5.46
N THR A 138 15.21 7.24 -6.72
CA THR A 138 15.05 8.60 -7.24
C THR A 138 13.84 9.23 -6.56
N GLN A 139 14.09 10.28 -5.79
CA GLN A 139 13.12 11.13 -5.13
C GLN A 139 11.99 11.52 -6.08
N ASN A 140 10.76 11.16 -5.74
CA ASN A 140 9.57 11.64 -6.44
C ASN A 140 9.50 13.16 -6.18
N LYS A 141 9.58 13.96 -7.25
CA LYS A 141 9.44 15.43 -7.18
C LYS A 141 8.08 15.75 -6.54
N PRO A 142 7.98 16.66 -5.55
CA PRO A 142 6.70 17.08 -5.02
C PRO A 142 5.87 17.69 -6.16
N SER A 143 4.62 17.25 -6.31
CA SER A 143 3.68 17.87 -7.23
C SER A 143 3.39 19.29 -6.75
N GLU A 144 3.78 20.28 -7.56
CA GLU A 144 3.31 21.66 -7.40
C GLU A 144 1.82 21.70 -7.75
N ILE A 145 1.04 22.37 -6.90
CA ILE A 145 -0.38 22.69 -7.10
C ILE A 145 -0.45 24.03 -7.83
#